data_AF-A0A0J9BWB0-F1
#
_entry.id   AF-A0A0J9BWB0-F1
#
_cell.length_a   1.000
_cell.length_b   1.000
_cell.length_c   1.000
_cell.angle_alpha   90.00
_cell.angle_beta   90.00
_cell.angle_gamma   90.00
#
_symmetry.space_group_name_H-M   'P 1'
#
loop_
_entity.id
_entity.type
_entity.pdbx_description
1 polymer ?
#
loop_
_entity_poly.entity_id
_entity_poly.type
_entity_poly.pdbx_seq_one_letter_code
_entity_poly.pdbx_strand_id
1 'polypeptide(L)'
;MAQGEQRRKEMNNRKTSGGLRNAWLWVLVVYIGIIYGNSLTPASISSRQSGFLLEQSHRFLELLGYDSAWLTEHIIRKTAHFVEYAGLGCILCAWSRTWIPGVRRLRTAGEMAFIVPFVDETIQLFVSGRSGQISDVWLDFCGVMCGLLLAAALAGWRGSKTDRSKKDRSKKDRSNTG
;
A
#
# COMPACT_ATOMS: atom_id res chain seq x y z
N MET A 1 16.87 8.20 40.82
CA MET A 1 15.84 8.87 39.98
C MET A 1 15.97 8.49 38.49
N ALA A 2 17.18 8.49 37.89
CA ALA A 2 17.40 8.18 36.47
C ALA A 2 16.91 6.79 35.99
N GLN A 3 17.07 5.72 36.78
CA GLN A 3 16.58 4.38 36.42
C GLN A 3 15.04 4.28 36.34
N GLY A 4 14.32 5.04 37.17
CA GLY A 4 12.86 5.08 37.17
C GLY A 4 12.30 5.76 35.91
N GLU A 5 12.97 6.82 35.45
CA GLU A 5 12.62 7.52 34.21
C GLU A 5 12.91 6.69 32.96
N GLN A 6 14.04 5.98 32.91
CA GLN A 6 14.36 5.07 31.81
C GLN A 6 13.32 3.95 31.68
N ARG A 7 12.96 3.29 32.79
CA ARG A 7 11.91 2.26 32.80
C ARG A 7 10.54 2.81 32.37
N ARG A 8 10.16 4.01 32.81
CA ARG A 8 8.91 4.66 32.38
C ARG A 8 8.91 4.98 30.88
N LYS A 9 10.03 5.47 30.34
CA LYS A 9 10.18 5.75 28.89
C LYS A 9 10.09 4.47 28.06
N GLU A 10 10.75 3.39 28.48
CA GLU A 10 10.68 2.09 27.80
C GLU A 10 9.26 1.50 27.81
N MET A 11 8.58 1.52 28.96
CA MET A 11 7.21 1.04 29.06
C MET A 11 6.25 1.86 28.18
N ASN A 12 6.39 3.19 28.17
CA ASN A 12 5.57 4.04 27.34
C ASN A 12 5.80 3.72 25.86
N ASN A 13 7.06 3.64 25.42
CA ASN A 13 7.42 3.34 24.02
C ASN A 13 6.95 1.95 23.56
N ARG A 14 7.00 0.93 24.43
CA ARG A 14 6.42 -0.41 24.15
C ARG A 14 4.90 -0.35 24.00
N LYS A 15 4.22 0.46 24.81
CA LYS A 15 2.76 0.63 24.75
C LYS A 15 2.34 1.38 23.48
N THR A 16 3.03 2.47 23.11
CA THR A 16 2.77 3.21 21.87
C THR A 16 3.03 2.36 20.63
N SER A 17 4.17 1.68 20.56
CA SER A 17 4.49 0.79 19.43
C SER A 17 3.51 -0.38 19.30
N GLY A 18 3.06 -0.96 20.43
CA GLY A 18 1.99 -1.96 20.44
C GLY A 18 0.65 -1.42 19.93
N GLY A 19 0.26 -0.20 20.32
CA GLY A 19 -0.96 0.44 19.84
C GLY A 19 -0.92 0.75 18.34
N LEU A 20 0.19 1.32 17.85
CA LEU A 20 0.42 1.59 16.42
C LEU A 20 0.40 0.31 15.58
N ARG A 21 1.04 -0.76 16.07
CA ARG A 21 1.00 -2.08 15.42
C ARG A 21 -0.44 -2.56 15.26
N ASN A 22 -1.21 -2.56 16.35
CA ASN A 22 -2.57 -3.06 16.33
C ASN A 22 -3.46 -2.22 15.40
N ALA A 23 -3.30 -0.89 15.40
CA ALA A 23 -4.00 -0.01 14.47
C ALA A 23 -3.69 -0.34 13.01
N TRP A 24 -2.41 -0.49 12.65
CA TRP A 24 -2.02 -0.85 11.29
C TRP A 24 -2.47 -2.25 10.88
N LEU A 25 -2.52 -3.19 11.82
CA LEU A 25 -3.06 -4.52 11.55
C LEU A 25 -4.55 -4.46 11.21
N TRP A 26 -5.33 -3.68 11.96
CA TRP A 26 -6.75 -3.48 11.66
C TRP A 26 -6.96 -2.81 10.30
N VAL A 27 -6.17 -1.78 9.99
CA VAL A 27 -6.20 -1.15 8.66
C VAL A 27 -5.91 -2.17 7.57
N LEU A 28 -4.88 -3.01 7.73
CA LEU A 28 -4.54 -4.06 6.77
C LEU A 28 -5.69 -5.06 6.57
N VAL A 29 -6.28 -5.57 7.66
CA VAL A 29 -7.38 -6.55 7.61
C VAL A 29 -8.62 -5.95 6.96
N VAL A 30 -9.01 -4.73 7.35
CA VAL A 30 -10.17 -4.05 6.76
C VAL A 30 -9.94 -3.79 5.27
N TYR A 31 -8.73 -3.36 4.89
CA TYR A 31 -8.41 -3.07 3.49
C TYR A 31 -8.45 -4.34 2.62
N ILE A 32 -7.92 -5.47 3.11
CA ILE A 32 -8.05 -6.76 2.42
C ILE A 32 -9.53 -7.17 2.31
N GLY A 33 -10.32 -6.95 3.36
CA GLY A 33 -11.76 -7.19 3.32
C GLY A 33 -12.49 -6.36 2.26
N ILE A 34 -12.08 -5.10 2.06
CA ILE A 34 -12.62 -4.24 0.99
C ILE A 34 -12.25 -4.81 -0.39
N ILE A 35 -10.99 -5.20 -0.61
CA ILE A 35 -10.55 -5.81 -1.88
C ILE A 35 -11.39 -7.04 -2.20
N TYR A 36 -11.48 -7.99 -1.26
CA TYR A 36 -12.26 -9.22 -1.47
C TYR A 36 -13.77 -8.94 -1.63
N GLY A 37 -14.30 -7.94 -0.95
CA GLY A 37 -15.68 -7.47 -1.14
C GLY A 37 -15.91 -6.94 -2.56
N ASN A 38 -14.97 -6.17 -3.09
CA ASN A 38 -15.01 -5.70 -4.49
C ASN A 38 -14.94 -6.89 -5.46
N SER A 39 -14.13 -7.91 -5.16
CA SER A 39 -14.02 -9.11 -6.00
C SER A 39 -15.24 -10.02 -5.98
N LEU A 40 -16.03 -10.02 -4.89
CA LEU A 40 -17.33 -10.69 -4.83
C LEU A 40 -18.41 -9.99 -5.66
N THR A 41 -18.13 -8.79 -6.18
CA THR A 41 -19.10 -8.01 -6.94
C THR A 41 -19.30 -8.59 -8.35
N PRO A 42 -20.55 -8.88 -8.77
CA PRO A 42 -20.85 -9.40 -10.11
C PRO A 42 -20.25 -8.55 -11.24
N ALA A 43 -19.90 -9.20 -12.34
CA ALA A 43 -19.29 -8.52 -13.49
C ALA A 43 -20.15 -7.36 -14.01
N SER A 44 -21.47 -7.48 -14.00
CA SER A 44 -22.39 -6.42 -14.44
C SER A 44 -22.29 -5.13 -13.60
N ILE A 45 -22.12 -5.25 -12.29
CA ILE A 45 -21.99 -4.10 -11.39
C ILE A 45 -20.60 -3.48 -11.54
N SER A 46 -19.55 -4.30 -11.59
CA SER A 46 -18.19 -3.81 -11.81
C SER A 46 -18.05 -3.13 -13.16
N SER A 47 -18.66 -3.68 -14.22
CA SER A 47 -18.66 -3.07 -15.55
C SER A 47 -19.33 -1.71 -15.57
N ARG A 48 -20.41 -1.52 -14.80
CA ARG A 48 -21.03 -0.20 -14.65
C ARG A 48 -20.09 0.81 -13.98
N GLN A 49 -19.37 0.40 -12.94
CA GLN A 49 -18.41 1.27 -12.24
C GLN A 49 -17.23 1.63 -13.15
N SER A 50 -16.64 0.63 -13.82
CA SER A 50 -15.53 0.83 -14.76
C SER A 50 -15.97 1.64 -15.98
N GLY A 51 -17.20 1.47 -16.47
CA GLY A 51 -17.78 2.27 -17.55
C GLY A 51 -17.95 3.75 -17.19
N PHE A 52 -18.43 4.05 -15.98
CA PHE A 52 -18.50 5.43 -15.50
C PHE A 52 -17.12 6.10 -15.42
N LEU A 53 -16.12 5.38 -14.90
CA LEU A 53 -14.74 5.87 -14.86
C LEU A 53 -14.16 6.04 -16.27
N LEU A 54 -14.45 5.11 -17.17
CA LEU A 54 -14.04 5.15 -18.57
C LEU A 54 -14.57 6.42 -19.27
N GLU A 55 -15.88 6.70 -19.16
CA GLU A 55 -16.50 7.91 -19.73
C GLU A 55 -15.89 9.20 -19.14
N GLN A 56 -15.58 9.20 -17.84
CA GLN A 56 -14.92 10.33 -17.21
C GLN A 56 -13.48 10.53 -17.73
N SER A 57 -12.76 9.43 -17.97
CA SER A 57 -11.40 9.45 -18.51
C SER A 57 -11.37 9.87 -19.98
N HIS A 58 -12.30 9.40 -20.82
CA HIS A 58 -12.43 9.85 -22.21
C HIS A 58 -12.64 11.36 -22.28
N ARG A 59 -13.63 11.88 -21.53
CA ARG A 59 -13.89 13.33 -21.47
C ARG A 59 -12.67 14.15 -21.04
N PHE A 60 -11.90 13.63 -20.09
CA PHE A 60 -10.68 14.29 -19.63
C PHE A 60 -9.57 14.29 -20.70
N LEU A 61 -9.36 13.16 -21.39
CA LEU A 61 -8.36 13.04 -22.46
C LEU A 61 -8.72 13.89 -23.69
N GLU A 62 -10.01 13.91 -24.06
CA GLU A 62 -10.52 14.76 -25.14
C GLU A 62 -10.31 16.24 -24.84
N LEU A 63 -10.54 16.67 -23.60
CA LEU A 63 -10.28 18.05 -23.16
C LEU A 63 -8.79 18.42 -23.30
N LEU A 64 -7.89 17.46 -23.12
CA LEU A 64 -6.45 17.61 -23.31
C LEU A 64 -6.01 17.43 -24.77
N GLY A 65 -6.92 17.09 -25.69
CA GLY A 65 -6.64 16.88 -27.12
C GLY A 65 -6.00 15.53 -27.46
N TYR A 66 -6.10 14.52 -26.59
CA TYR A 66 -5.54 13.18 -26.83
C TYR A 66 -6.60 12.18 -27.31
N ASP A 67 -6.20 11.29 -28.23
CA ASP A 67 -7.00 10.13 -28.60
C ASP A 67 -7.05 9.11 -27.44
N SER A 68 -8.24 8.61 -27.19
CA SER A 68 -8.56 7.73 -26.07
C SER A 68 -9.17 6.40 -26.52
N ALA A 69 -9.20 6.09 -27.82
CA ALA A 69 -9.73 4.84 -28.36
C ALA A 69 -9.07 3.56 -27.79
N TRP A 70 -7.82 3.67 -27.31
CA TRP A 70 -7.11 2.57 -26.65
C TRP A 70 -7.61 2.30 -25.24
N LEU A 71 -8.24 3.28 -24.58
CA LEU A 71 -8.73 3.16 -23.22
C LEU A 71 -10.04 2.39 -23.25
N THR A 72 -10.06 1.23 -22.62
CA THR A 72 -11.23 0.36 -22.55
C THR A 72 -11.64 0.12 -21.10
N GLU A 73 -12.88 -0.32 -20.89
CA GLU A 73 -13.36 -0.72 -19.58
C GLU A 73 -12.43 -1.76 -18.93
N HIS A 74 -11.90 -2.68 -19.74
CA HIS A 74 -10.95 -3.69 -19.29
C HIS A 74 -9.64 -3.09 -18.76
N ILE A 75 -9.09 -2.07 -19.44
CA ILE A 75 -7.87 -1.37 -18.99
C ILE A 75 -8.14 -0.57 -17.71
N ILE A 76 -9.26 0.15 -17.66
CA ILE A 76 -9.67 0.90 -16.46
C ILE A 76 -9.79 -0.04 -15.26
N ARG A 77 -10.46 -1.19 -15.45
CA ARG A 77 -10.61 -2.20 -14.41
C ARG A 77 -9.27 -2.76 -13.94
N LYS A 78 -8.40 -3.16 -14.86
CA LYS A 78 -7.05 -3.65 -14.54
C LYS A 78 -6.18 -2.60 -13.84
N THR A 79 -6.32 -1.34 -14.23
CA THR A 79 -5.63 -0.22 -13.59
C THR A 79 -6.16 0.04 -12.18
N ALA A 80 -7.48 -0.07 -11.98
CA ALA A 80 -8.09 0.07 -10.66
C ALA A 80 -7.59 -1.01 -9.69
N HIS A 81 -7.60 -2.28 -10.10
CA HIS A 81 -7.03 -3.38 -9.31
C HIS A 81 -5.55 -3.11 -9.00
N PHE A 82 -4.73 -2.78 -10.00
CA PHE A 82 -3.32 -2.44 -9.78
C PHE A 82 -3.12 -1.34 -8.72
N VAL A 83 -3.95 -0.28 -8.74
CA VAL A 83 -3.91 0.82 -7.76
C VAL A 83 -4.35 0.36 -6.37
N GLU A 84 -5.40 -0.44 -6.25
CA GLU A 84 -5.83 -1.04 -4.98
C GLU A 84 -4.70 -1.88 -4.36
N TYR A 85 -4.05 -2.71 -5.17
CA TYR A 85 -2.91 -3.52 -4.72
C TYR A 85 -1.67 -2.69 -4.40
N ALA A 86 -1.41 -1.58 -5.11
CA ALA A 86 -0.39 -0.61 -4.72
C ALA A 86 -0.70 0.04 -3.36
N GLY A 87 -1.97 0.33 -3.08
CA GLY A 87 -2.44 0.77 -1.76
C GLY A 87 -2.16 -0.27 -0.68
N LEU A 88 -2.49 -1.54 -0.95
CA LEU A 88 -2.19 -2.67 -0.06
C LEU A 88 -0.69 -2.77 0.24
N GLY A 89 0.16 -2.65 -0.79
CA GLY A 89 1.62 -2.64 -0.63
C GLY A 89 2.13 -1.53 0.29
N CYS A 90 1.53 -0.33 0.21
CA CYS A 90 1.86 0.78 1.09
C CYS A 90 1.49 0.48 2.56
N ILE A 91 0.29 -0.07 2.80
CA ILE A 91 -0.20 -0.44 4.13
C ILE A 91 0.65 -1.56 4.73
N LEU A 92 0.99 -2.57 3.92
CA LEU A 92 1.85 -3.69 4.30
C LEU A 92 3.25 -3.21 4.68
N CYS A 93 3.79 -2.23 3.95
CA CYS A 93 5.05 -1.57 4.28
C CYS A 93 4.99 -0.85 5.64
N ALA A 94 3.90 -0.12 5.89
CA ALA A 94 3.68 0.59 7.16
C ALA A 94 3.53 -0.37 8.34
N TRP A 95 2.67 -1.38 8.22
CA TRP A 95 2.44 -2.40 9.24
C TRP A 95 3.71 -3.18 9.55
N SER A 96 4.39 -3.71 8.53
CA SER A 96 5.56 -4.57 8.71
C SER A 96 6.74 -3.84 9.38
N ARG A 97 6.87 -2.52 9.21
CA ARG A 97 7.84 -1.68 9.92
C ARG A 97 7.57 -1.55 11.42
N THR A 98 6.32 -1.67 11.86
CA THR A 98 5.99 -1.53 13.29
C THR A 98 6.34 -2.77 14.11
N TRP A 99 6.48 -3.93 13.47
CA TRP A 99 6.49 -5.21 14.19
C TRP A 99 7.52 -6.24 13.70
N ILE A 100 7.95 -6.20 12.44
CA ILE A 100 8.81 -7.25 11.87
C ILE A 100 10.19 -6.68 11.56
N PRO A 101 11.24 -7.07 12.31
CA PRO A 101 12.61 -6.67 12.01
C PRO A 101 13.24 -7.58 10.93
N GLY A 102 14.22 -7.01 10.21
CA GLY A 102 15.16 -7.77 9.37
C GLY A 102 14.54 -8.54 8.20
N VAL A 103 15.13 -9.70 7.87
CA VAL A 103 14.75 -10.52 6.70
C VAL A 103 13.33 -11.07 6.78
N ARG A 104 12.82 -11.31 8.00
CA ARG A 104 11.43 -11.79 8.21
C ARG A 104 10.41 -10.80 7.67
N ARG A 105 10.73 -9.51 7.65
CA ARG A 105 9.88 -8.45 7.09
C ARG A 105 9.71 -8.64 5.59
N LEU A 106 10.81 -8.86 4.88
CA LEU A 106 10.80 -9.05 3.44
C LEU A 106 10.06 -10.34 3.07
N ARG A 107 10.30 -11.41 3.83
CA ARG A 107 9.59 -12.69 3.64
C ARG A 107 8.08 -12.55 3.81
N THR A 108 7.63 -11.97 4.93
CA THR A 108 6.20 -11.77 5.22
C THR A 108 5.55 -10.86 4.18
N ALA A 109 6.25 -9.81 3.75
CA ALA A 109 5.76 -8.92 2.71
C ALA A 109 5.63 -9.63 1.35
N GLY A 110 6.60 -10.47 0.98
CA GLY A 110 6.57 -11.27 -0.23
C GLY A 110 5.46 -12.32 -0.24
N GLU A 111 5.27 -13.03 0.88
CA GLU A 111 4.17 -14.00 1.07
C GLU A 111 2.81 -13.32 0.87
N MET A 112 2.56 -12.21 1.57
CA MET A 112 1.30 -11.46 1.47
C MET A 112 1.09 -10.84 0.09
N ALA A 113 2.16 -10.40 -0.57
CA ALA A 113 2.06 -9.81 -1.90
C ALA A 113 1.61 -10.80 -2.97
N PHE A 114 1.83 -12.10 -2.77
CA PHE A 114 1.35 -13.14 -3.67
C PHE A 114 0.02 -13.74 -3.21
N ILE A 115 -0.11 -14.07 -1.92
CA ILE A 115 -1.29 -14.76 -1.40
C ILE A 115 -2.56 -13.92 -1.56
N VAL A 116 -2.50 -12.60 -1.31
CA VAL A 116 -3.71 -11.76 -1.38
C VAL A 116 -4.24 -11.67 -2.82
N PRO A 117 -3.44 -11.29 -3.85
CA PRO A 117 -3.90 -11.35 -5.24
C PRO A 117 -4.35 -12.75 -5.70
N PHE A 118 -3.65 -13.80 -5.26
CA PHE A 118 -4.01 -15.17 -5.64
C PHE A 118 -5.39 -15.59 -5.10
N VAL A 119 -5.66 -15.27 -3.82
CA VAL A 119 -6.96 -15.54 -3.19
C VAL A 119 -8.04 -14.69 -3.83
N ASP A 120 -7.75 -13.43 -4.13
CA ASP A 120 -8.70 -12.53 -4.78
C ASP A 120 -9.14 -13.06 -6.15
N GLU A 121 -8.19 -13.48 -6.98
CA GLU A 121 -8.49 -14.09 -8.27
C GLU A 121 -9.27 -15.40 -8.12
N THR A 122 -8.93 -16.18 -7.09
CA THR A 122 -9.68 -17.40 -6.75
C THR A 122 -11.12 -17.08 -6.38
N ILE A 123 -11.38 -15.99 -5.65
CA ILE A 123 -12.72 -15.52 -5.35
C ILE A 123 -13.45 -15.09 -6.63
N GLN A 124 -12.79 -14.35 -7.51
CA GLN A 124 -13.38 -13.89 -8.77
C GLN A 124 -13.80 -15.05 -9.68
N LEU A 125 -13.08 -16.18 -9.66
CA LEU A 125 -13.48 -17.41 -10.38
C LEU A 125 -14.86 -17.94 -9.98
N PHE A 126 -15.31 -17.67 -8.76
CA PHE A 126 -16.63 -18.09 -8.27
C PHE A 126 -17.74 -17.06 -8.52
N VAL A 127 -17.44 -15.94 -9.19
CA VAL A 127 -18.39 -14.86 -9.44
C VAL A 127 -18.88 -14.89 -10.90
N SER A 128 -20.19 -14.79 -11.08
CA SER A 128 -20.83 -14.82 -12.40
C SER A 128 -20.30 -13.72 -13.33
N GLY A 129 -19.89 -14.12 -14.53
CA GLY A 129 -19.41 -13.21 -15.58
C GLY A 129 -17.97 -12.73 -15.41
N ARG A 130 -17.22 -13.27 -14.43
CA ARG A 130 -15.78 -13.08 -14.28
C ARG A 130 -15.04 -14.32 -14.79
N SER A 131 -13.87 -14.10 -15.36
CA SER A 131 -12.95 -15.17 -15.74
C SER A 131 -11.63 -14.91 -15.04
N GLY A 132 -11.14 -15.90 -14.30
CA GLY A 132 -9.84 -15.78 -13.67
C GLY A 132 -8.72 -15.91 -14.71
N GLN A 133 -7.80 -14.96 -14.75
CA GLN A 133 -6.60 -14.96 -15.58
C GLN A 133 -5.34 -14.94 -14.71
N ILE A 134 -4.39 -15.81 -15.01
CA ILE A 134 -3.08 -15.82 -14.34
C ILE A 134 -2.36 -14.46 -14.52
N SER A 135 -2.59 -13.77 -15.64
CA SER A 135 -2.08 -12.42 -15.87
C SER A 135 -2.55 -11.40 -14.86
N ASP A 136 -3.76 -11.57 -14.31
CA ASP A 136 -4.38 -10.61 -13.41
C ASP A 136 -3.76 -10.76 -12.02
N VAL A 137 -3.50 -11.99 -11.57
CA VAL A 137 -2.68 -12.28 -10.37
C VAL A 137 -1.30 -11.62 -10.46
N TRP A 138 -0.62 -11.72 -11.60
CA TRP A 138 0.70 -11.12 -11.78
C TRP A 138 0.65 -9.59 -11.80
N LEU A 139 -0.39 -9.01 -12.42
CA LEU A 139 -0.58 -7.57 -12.47
C LEU A 139 -0.78 -7.01 -11.05
N ASP A 140 -1.63 -7.67 -10.26
CA ASP A 140 -1.95 -7.29 -8.90
C ASP A 140 -0.76 -7.49 -7.95
N PHE A 141 -0.02 -8.59 -8.13
CA PHE A 141 1.28 -8.79 -7.48
C PHE A 141 2.26 -7.63 -7.77
N CYS A 142 2.35 -7.21 -9.04
CA CYS A 142 3.16 -6.05 -9.42
C CYS A 142 2.66 -4.76 -8.76
N GLY A 143 1.34 -4.60 -8.60
CA GLY A 143 0.72 -3.53 -7.83
C GLY A 143 1.24 -3.50 -6.39
N VAL A 144 1.17 -4.63 -5.67
CA VAL A 144 1.68 -4.73 -4.29
C VAL A 144 3.17 -4.41 -4.20
N MET A 145 3.98 -4.92 -5.14
CA MET A 145 5.42 -4.62 -5.21
C MET A 145 5.68 -3.12 -5.43
N CYS A 146 4.95 -2.50 -6.35
CA CYS A 146 5.03 -1.06 -6.60
C CYS A 146 4.74 -0.26 -5.33
N GLY A 147 3.64 -0.58 -4.64
CA GLY A 147 3.27 0.03 -3.37
C GLY A 147 4.32 -0.11 -2.28
N LEU A 148 4.88 -1.31 -2.11
CA LEU A 148 5.96 -1.58 -1.15
C LEU A 148 7.20 -0.71 -1.42
N LEU A 149 7.62 -0.65 -2.70
CA LEU A 149 8.78 0.13 -3.13
C LEU A 149 8.55 1.64 -2.94
N LEU A 150 7.39 2.16 -3.34
CA LEU A 150 7.02 3.56 -3.16
C LEU A 150 7.02 3.94 -1.67
N ALA A 151 6.35 3.15 -0.83
CA ALA A 151 6.32 3.39 0.61
C ALA A 151 7.71 3.25 1.26
N ALA A 152 8.61 2.44 0.69
CA ALA A 152 9.99 2.34 1.14
C ALA A 152 10.86 3.53 0.73
N ALA A 153 10.77 3.98 -0.51
CA ALA A 153 11.45 5.17 -0.99
C ALA A 153 11.03 6.41 -0.17
N LEU A 154 9.72 6.59 0.08
CA LEU A 154 9.20 7.71 0.86
C LEU A 154 9.68 7.70 2.32
N ALA A 155 9.75 6.53 2.95
CA ALA A 155 10.26 6.40 4.31
C ALA A 155 11.77 6.66 4.38
N GLY A 156 12.54 6.14 3.43
CA GLY A 156 13.98 6.38 3.31
C GLY A 156 14.29 7.86 3.11
N TRP A 157 13.57 8.53 2.21
CA TRP A 157 13.73 9.96 1.94
C TRP A 157 13.45 10.83 3.18
N ARG A 158 12.43 10.48 3.96
CA ARG A 158 12.13 11.16 5.24
C ARG A 158 13.23 10.97 6.27
N GLY A 159 13.75 9.74 6.41
CA GLY A 159 14.87 9.44 7.32
C GLY A 159 16.13 10.25 6.99
N SER A 160 16.51 10.29 5.71
CA SER A 160 17.70 11.05 5.26
C SER A 160 17.59 12.56 5.52
N LYS A 161 16.39 13.15 5.43
CA LYS A 161 16.18 14.57 5.75
C LYS A 161 16.30 14.86 7.25
N THR A 162 15.76 14.00 8.10
CA THR A 162 15.83 14.15 9.56
C THR A 162 17.27 14.06 10.06
N ASP A 163 18.07 13.14 9.51
CA ASP A 163 19.48 12.97 9.90
C ASP A 163 20.36 14.15 9.46
N ARG A 164 20.14 14.69 8.24
CA ARG A 164 20.84 15.91 7.80
C ARG A 164 20.53 17.10 8.71
N SER A 165 19.26 17.33 9.05
CA SER A 165 18.87 18.44 9.93
C SER A 165 19.49 18.36 11.33
N LYS A 166 19.60 17.16 11.91
CA LYS A 166 20.27 16.95 13.20
C LYS A 166 21.78 17.21 13.13
N LYS A 167 22.42 16.75 12.05
CA LYS A 167 23.86 16.93 11.83
C LYS A 167 24.22 18.42 11.68
N ASP A 168 23.40 19.17 10.96
CA ASP A 168 23.60 20.61 10.75
C ASP A 168 23.40 21.42 12.04
N ARG A 169 22.41 21.07 12.86
CA ARG A 169 22.21 21.66 14.20
C ARG A 169 23.39 21.40 15.14
N SER A 170 23.86 20.15 15.22
CA SER A 170 25.02 19.80 16.05
C SER A 170 26.31 20.51 15.63
N LYS A 171 26.49 20.80 14.33
CA LYS A 171 27.61 21.62 13.84
C LYS A 171 27.48 23.08 14.25
N LYS A 172 26.28 23.66 14.13
CA LYS A 172 26.01 25.05 14.51
C LYS A 172 26.20 25.31 16.01
N ASP A 173 25.78 24.36 16.85
CA ASP A 173 25.95 24.48 18.30
C ASP A 173 27.43 24.45 18.69
N ARG A 174 28.24 23.59 18.03
CA ARG A 174 29.69 23.50 18.28
C ARG A 174 30.48 24.73 17.82
N SER A 175 30.05 25.41 16.76
CA SER A 175 30.69 26.65 16.29
C SER A 175 30.36 27.88 17.13
N ASN A 176 29.33 27.82 17.98
CA ASN A 176 28.88 28.95 18.80
C ASN A 176 29.40 28.89 20.25
N THR A 177 30.07 27.79 20.61
CA THR A 177 30.63 27.52 21.96
C THR A 177 32.16 27.54 22.00
N GLY A 178 32.83 27.81 20.88
CA GLY A 178 34.29 27.99 20.79
C GLY A 178 34.61 29.37 20.24
#